data_AF-A0A966C087-F1
#
_entry.id   AF-A0A966C087-F1
#
_cell.length_a   1.000
_cell.length_b   1.000
_cell.length_c   1.000
_cell.angle_alpha   90.00
_cell.angle_beta   90.00
_cell.angle_gamma   90.00
#
_symmetry.space_group_name_H-M   'P 1'
#
loop_
_entity.id
_entity.type
_entity.pdbx_description
1 polymer ?
#
loop_
_entity_poly.entity_id
_entity_poly.type
_entity_poly.pdbx_seq_one_letter_code
_entity_poly.pdbx_strand_id
1 'polypeptide(L)' 'MKKVKEGIKVIVVYADGKMKKGVVYSLPSTSDSSFWFIPDEPVKEERRRLVSLYAVKELIVEK' A
#
# COMPACT_ATOMS: atom_id res chain seq x y z
N MET A 1 15.80 -19.67 -10.58
CA MET A 1 14.69 -19.61 -9.59
C MET A 1 14.31 -18.15 -9.37
N LYS A 2 13.11 -17.71 -9.76
CA LYS A 2 12.64 -16.35 -9.45
C LYS A 2 12.26 -16.31 -7.96
N LYS A 3 13.00 -15.56 -7.15
CA LYS A 3 12.60 -15.24 -5.77
C LYS A 3 11.27 -14.47 -5.85
N VAL A 4 10.19 -15.09 -5.39
CA VAL A 4 8.94 -14.39 -5.11
C VAL A 4 9.26 -13.45 -3.94
N LYS A 5 9.26 -12.13 -4.17
CA LYS A 5 9.38 -11.17 -3.07
C LYS A 5 8.10 -11.28 -2.26
N GLU A 6 8.17 -11.84 -1.04
CA GLU A 6 7.10 -11.71 -0.06
C GLU A 6 6.85 -10.21 0.16
N GLY A 7 5.61 -9.79 -0.05
CA GLY A 7 5.22 -8.40 0.15
C GLY A 7 4.89 -8.12 1.61
N ILE A 8 4.99 -6.86 2.00
CA ILE A 8 4.69 -6.36 3.34
C ILE A 8 3.20 -6.04 3.42
N LYS A 9 2.47 -6.68 4.33
CA LYS A 9 1.06 -6.38 4.58
C LYS A 9 0.93 -5.05 5.31
N VAL A 10 0.07 -4.18 4.79
CA VAL A 10 -0.17 -2.86 5.35
C VAL A 10 -1.65 -2.49 5.31
N ILE A 11 -2.04 -1.62 6.23
CA ILE A 11 -3.32 -0.91 6.21
C ILE A 11 -3.03 0.56 5.91
N VAL A 12 -3.59 1.06 4.83
CA VAL A 12 -3.54 2.47 4.45
C VAL A 12 -4.76 3.17 5.02
N VAL A 13 -4.55 4.11 5.93
CA VAL A 13 -5.59 5.00 6.46
C VAL A 13 -5.51 6.32 5.70
N TYR A 14 -6.55 6.65 4.95
CA TYR A 14 -6.63 7.88 4.17
C TYR A 14 -7.08 9.06 5.04
N ALA A 15 -6.77 10.28 4.59
CA ALA A 15 -7.16 11.52 5.27
C ALA A 15 -8.69 11.69 5.39
N ASP A 16 -9.46 11.10 4.47
CA ASP A 16 -10.92 11.07 4.50
C ASP A 16 -11.50 10.01 5.47
N GLY A 17 -10.64 9.32 6.24
CA GLY A 17 -11.00 8.28 7.19
C GLY A 17 -11.22 6.90 6.58
N LYS A 18 -11.15 6.74 5.26
CA LYS A 18 -11.23 5.41 4.63
C LYS A 18 -10.00 4.58 4.96
N MET A 19 -10.20 3.27 5.06
CA MET A 19 -9.11 2.31 5.30
C MET A 19 -9.08 1.28 4.18
N LYS A 20 -7.88 0.95 3.68
CA LYS A 20 -7.68 -0.15 2.73
C LYS A 20 -6.54 -1.04 3.18
N LYS A 21 -6.80 -2.35 3.23
CA LYS A 21 -5.78 -3.37 3.47
C LYS A 21 -5.16 -3.83 2.16
N GLY A 22 -3.89 -4.19 2.21
CA GLY A 22 -3.18 -4.66 1.03
C GLY A 22 -1.71 -4.90 1.28
N VAL A 23 -0.96 -4.95 0.20
CA VAL A 23 0.45 -5.31 0.18
C VAL A 23 1.27 -4.22 -0.52
N VAL A 24 2.43 -3.92 0.06
CA VAL A 24 3.48 -3.10 -0.57
C VAL A 24 4.77 -3.93 -0.65
N TYR A 25 5.59 -3.73 -1.68
CA TYR A 25 6.88 -4.42 -1.77
C TYR A 25 8.03 -3.65 -1.12
N SER A 26 7.79 -2.38 -0.80
CA SER A 26 8.75 -1.45 -0.22
C SER A 26 7.97 -0.39 0.54
N LEU A 27 8.33 -0.15 1.79
CA LEU A 27 7.74 0.94 2.57
C LEU A 27 8.17 2.28 2.00
N PRO A 28 7.26 3.26 1.89
CA PRO A 28 7.61 4.62 1.53
C PRO A 28 8.55 5.24 2.57
N SER A 29 9.50 6.04 2.09
CA SER A 29 10.37 6.90 2.88
C SER A 29 9.75 8.30 3.04
N THR A 30 10.30 9.11 3.93
CA THR A 30 9.86 10.50 4.14
C THR A 30 10.12 11.43 2.96
N SER A 31 11.00 11.04 2.04
CA SER A 31 11.28 11.77 0.79
C SER A 31 10.36 11.40 -0.37
N ASP A 32 9.58 10.31 -0.24
CA ASP A 32 8.68 9.89 -1.30
C ASP A 32 7.41 10.76 -1.33
N SER A 33 6.82 10.92 -2.52
CA SER A 33 5.50 11.57 -2.69
C SER A 33 4.36 10.56 -2.86
N SER A 34 4.70 9.30 -3.17
CA SER A 34 3.76 8.22 -3.44
C SER A 34 4.42 6.85 -3.32
N PHE A 35 3.60 5.80 -3.23
CA PHE A 35 4.07 4.41 -3.20
C PHE A 35 3.11 3.47 -3.94
N TRP A 36 3.63 2.31 -4.34
CA TRP A 36 2.84 1.27 -4.97
C TRP A 36 2.15 0.39 -3.93
N PHE A 37 0.84 0.27 -4.05
CA PHE A 37 -0.03 -0.47 -3.14
C PHE A 37 -0.89 -1.46 -3.94
N ILE A 38 -0.97 -2.70 -3.46
CA ILE A 38 -1.84 -3.74 -4.00
C ILE A 38 -2.96 -3.96 -2.99
N PRO A 39 -4.19 -3.49 -3.24
CA PRO A 39 -5.30 -3.75 -2.33
C PRO A 39 -5.65 -5.25 -2.27
N ASP A 40 -6.04 -5.74 -1.10
CA ASP A 40 -6.53 -7.11 -0.92
C ASP A 40 -7.94 -7.30 -1.49
N GLU A 41 -8.73 -6.22 -1.56
CA GLU A 41 -10.07 -6.27 -2.13
C GLU A 41 -10.00 -6.64 -3.61
N PRO A 42 -10.89 -7.53 -4.10
CA PRO A 42 -10.95 -7.90 -5.51
C PRO A 42 -11.44 -6.70 -6.33
N VAL A 43 -10.52 -5.83 -6.70
CA VAL A 43 -10.77 -4.86 -7.76
C VAL A 43 -10.84 -5.67 -9.05
N LYS A 44 -11.85 -5.42 -9.89
CA LYS A 44 -12.05 -6.08 -11.20
C LYS A 44 -10.79 -6.09 -12.10
N GLU A 45 -9.78 -5.29 -11.77
CA GLU A 45 -8.42 -5.42 -12.26
C GLU A 45 -7.46 -5.49 -11.07
N GLU A 46 -6.71 -6.59 -10.94
CA GLU A 46 -5.52 -6.73 -10.08
C GLU A 46 -4.41 -5.77 -10.54
N ARG A 47 -4.63 -4.46 -10.39
CA ARG A 47 -3.66 -3.43 -10.71
C ARG A 47 -3.11 -2.83 -9.43
N ARG A 48 -1.77 -2.83 -9.35
CA ARG A 48 -1.01 -1.97 -8.44
C ARG A 48 -1.52 -0.54 -8.59
N ARG A 49 -1.85 0.08 -7.46
CA ARG A 49 -2.27 1.48 -7.39
C ARG A 49 -1.10 2.32 -6.91
N LEU A 50 -0.90 3.46 -7.55
CA LEU A 50 -0.02 4.49 -7.03
C LEU A 50 -0.81 5.31 -6.02
N VAL A 51 -0.43 5.26 -4.75
CA VAL A 51 -1.08 5.98 -3.66
C VAL A 51 -0.21 7.16 -3.28
N SER A 52 -0.78 8.36 -3.27
CA SER A 52 -0.06 9.56 -2.81
C SER A 52 0.03 9.56 -1.29
N LEU A 53 1.23 9.83 -0.74
CA LEU A 53 1.43 9.96 0.70
C LEU A 53 0.68 11.15 1.30
N TYR A 54 0.43 12.20 0.51
CA TYR A 54 -0.38 13.36 0.95
C TYR A 54 -1.84 13.01 1.22
N ALA A 55 -2.35 11.93 0.62
CA ALA A 55 -3.71 11.43 0.87
C ALA A 55 -3.76 10.44 2.04
N VAL A 56 -2.59 10.03 2.57
CA VAL A 56 -2.46 9.05 3.65
C VAL A 56 -2.30 9.77 4.97
N LYS A 57 -3.18 9.46 5.90
CA LYS A 57 -3.08 9.90 7.30
C LYS A 57 -2.11 9.02 8.07
N GLU A 58 -2.19 7.71 7.86
CA GLU A 58 -1.38 6.71 8.58
C GLU A 58 -1.16 5.46 7.73
N LEU A 59 0.02 4.86 7.86
CA LEU A 59 0.37 3.58 7.24
C LEU A 59 0.74 2.58 8.35
N ILE A 60 -0.10 1.58 8.56
CA ILE A 60 0.08 0.58 9.62
C ILE A 60 0.66 -0.69 9.00
N VAL A 61 1.75 -1.20 9.55
CA VAL A 61 2.38 -2.46 9.09
C VAL A 61 1.85 -3.62 9.94
N GLU A 62 1.20 -4.60 9.31
CA GLU A 62 0.75 -5.83 9.98
C GLU A 62 1.95 -6.80 10.11
N LYS A 63 2.26 -7.24 11.33
CA LYS A 63 3.30 -8.24 11.64
C LYS A 63 2.76 -9.65 11.58
#